data_AF-A0A7V5S043-F1
#
_entry.id   AF-A0A7V5S043-F1
#
_cell.length_a   1.000
_cell.length_b   1.000
_cell.length_c   1.000
_cell.angle_alpha   90.00
_cell.angle_beta   90.00
_cell.angle_gamma   90.00
#
_symmetry.space_group_name_H-M   'P 1'
#
loop_
_entity.id
_entity.type
_entity.pdbx_description
1 polymer ?
#
loop_
_entity_poly.entity_id
_entity_poly.type
_entity_poly.pdbx_seq_one_letter_code
_entity_poly.pdbx_strand_id
1 'polypeptide(L)'
;MQRLAFGIVILCIGLFALLKPVHIDDPVVLHVAGNILKDPLRPFAGDYFWLEEPQPLAKVTTNPPLVSYWLAPFIAIGGYREWLLHLSFAPFVALLVWGMYRLTARFLGQAWAWWGVGWVLL
;
A
#
# COMPACT_ATOMS: atom_id res chain seq x y z
N MET A 1 22.33 -6.29 20.67
CA MET A 1 21.00 -6.36 21.32
C MET A 1 20.02 -5.34 20.76
N GLN A 2 20.37 -4.04 20.66
CA GLN A 2 19.47 -2.99 20.13
C GLN A 2 18.95 -3.24 18.70
N ARG A 3 19.80 -3.70 17.76
CA ARG A 3 19.39 -4.00 16.38
C ARG A 3 18.41 -5.18 16.28
N LEU A 4 18.55 -6.17 17.14
CA LEU A 4 17.66 -7.33 17.20
C LEU A 4 16.28 -6.91 17.73
N ALA A 5 16.25 -6.16 18.83
CA ALA A 5 15.01 -5.62 19.39
C ALA A 5 14.27 -4.74 18.37
N PHE A 6 15.00 -3.87 17.65
CA PHE A 6 14.45 -3.03 16.60
C PHE A 6 13.84 -3.85 15.45
N GLY A 7 14.53 -4.88 14.98
CA GLY A 7 13.98 -5.80 13.96
C GLY A 7 12.72 -6.52 14.41
N ILE A 8 12.64 -6.92 15.68
CA ILE A 8 11.45 -7.56 16.27
C ILE A 8 10.27 -6.57 16.30
N VAL A 9 10.50 -5.32 16.72
CA VAL A 9 9.43 -4.30 16.76
C VAL A 9 8.85 -4.06 15.36
N ILE A 10 9.71 -3.88 14.35
CA ILE A 10 9.27 -3.71 12.95
C ILE A 10 8.47 -4.92 12.49
N LEU A 11 8.93 -6.14 12.79
CA LEU A 11 8.22 -7.36 12.41
C LEU A 11 6.85 -7.43 13.09
N CYS A 12 6.74 -7.13 14.38
CA CYS A 12 5.48 -7.14 15.10
C CYS A 12 4.49 -6.10 14.53
N ILE A 13 4.94 -4.87 14.27
CA ILE A 13 4.11 -3.83 13.65
C ILE A 13 3.67 -4.26 12.26
N GLY A 14 4.58 -4.81 11.45
CA GLY A 14 4.27 -5.31 10.11
C GLY A 14 3.21 -6.41 10.14
N LEU A 15 3.35 -7.40 11.03
CA LEU A 15 2.36 -8.47 11.20
C LEU A 15 1.00 -7.94 11.67
N PHE A 16 1.00 -6.97 12.58
CA PHE A 16 -0.24 -6.34 13.04
C PHE A 16 -0.93 -5.54 11.91
N ALA A 17 -0.16 -4.85 11.08
CA ALA A 17 -0.69 -4.10 9.94
C ALA A 17 -1.38 -5.00 8.90
N LEU A 18 -0.98 -6.27 8.77
CA LEU A 18 -1.67 -7.23 7.90
C LEU A 18 -3.10 -7.56 8.33
N LEU A 19 -3.44 -7.32 9.60
CA LEU A 19 -4.77 -7.58 10.17
C LEU A 19 -5.72 -6.38 10.06
N LYS A 20 -5.24 -5.25 9.53
CA LYS A 20 -6.08 -4.06 9.37
C LYS A 20 -7.20 -4.35 8.36
N PRO A 21 -8.46 -3.99 8.65
CA PRO A 21 -9.54 -4.12 7.68
C PRO A 21 -9.48 -3.02 6.62
N VAL A 22 -10.06 -3.31 5.45
CA VAL A 22 -10.37 -2.31 4.41
C VAL A 22 -11.29 -1.25 5.02
N HIS A 23 -10.95 0.04 4.87
CA HIS A 23 -11.69 1.12 5.51
C HIS A 23 -11.79 2.37 4.64
N ILE A 24 -12.84 3.15 4.89
CA ILE A 24 -13.11 4.49 4.32
C ILE A 24 -12.92 4.50 2.81
N ASP A 25 -11.75 4.95 2.31
CA ASP A 25 -11.42 5.18 0.90
C ASP A 25 -10.99 3.91 0.14
N ASP A 26 -10.53 2.88 0.86
CA ASP A 26 -10.03 1.63 0.28
C ASP A 26 -11.04 0.95 -0.68
N PRO A 27 -12.37 0.92 -0.40
CA PRO A 27 -13.36 0.34 -1.31
C PRO A 27 -13.37 0.95 -2.72
N VAL A 28 -13.10 2.26 -2.87
CA VAL A 28 -13.02 2.90 -4.20
C VAL A 28 -11.85 2.33 -4.98
N VAL A 29 -10.69 2.20 -4.32
CA VAL A 29 -9.47 1.65 -4.93
C VAL A 29 -9.67 0.20 -5.36
N LEU A 30 -10.35 -0.60 -4.52
CA LEU A 30 -10.66 -2.00 -4.80
C LEU A 30 -11.73 -2.16 -5.89
N HIS A 31 -12.70 -1.25 -5.97
CA HIS A 31 -13.68 -1.22 -7.04
C HIS A 31 -13.02 -0.92 -8.39
N VAL A 32 -12.13 0.08 -8.44
CA VAL A 32 -11.33 0.39 -9.64
C VAL A 32 -10.46 -0.81 -10.02
N ALA A 33 -9.85 -1.51 -9.05
CA ALA A 33 -9.09 -2.73 -9.34
C ALA A 33 -9.98 -3.84 -9.94
N GLY A 34 -11.22 -3.96 -9.46
CA GLY A 34 -12.22 -4.85 -10.05
C GLY A 34 -12.61 -4.47 -11.49
N ASN A 35 -12.67 -3.18 -11.81
CA ASN A 35 -12.87 -2.71 -13.19
C ASN A 35 -11.67 -3.05 -14.09
N ILE A 36 -10.45 -2.89 -13.58
CA ILE A 36 -9.22 -3.24 -14.32
C ILE A 36 -9.19 -4.72 -14.70
N LEU A 37 -9.69 -5.60 -13.83
CA LEU A 37 -9.81 -7.04 -14.14
C LEU A 37 -10.81 -7.36 -15.25
N LYS A 38 -11.77 -6.45 -15.51
CA LYS A 38 -12.79 -6.61 -16.57
C LYS A 38 -12.36 -5.94 -17.87
N ASP A 39 -11.94 -4.68 -17.79
CA ASP A 39 -11.45 -3.88 -18.90
C ASP A 39 -10.26 -3.02 -18.41
N PRO A 40 -9.02 -3.47 -18.64
CA PRO A 40 -7.84 -2.80 -18.09
C PRO A 40 -7.67 -1.39 -18.66
N LEU A 41 -8.18 -1.08 -19.85
CA LEU A 41 -8.00 0.25 -20.45
C LEU A 41 -9.02 1.28 -19.94
N ARG A 42 -10.01 0.84 -19.16
CA ARG A 42 -11.10 1.69 -18.67
C ARG A 42 -11.30 1.52 -17.15
N PRO A 43 -10.27 1.83 -16.32
CA PRO A 43 -10.30 1.60 -14.87
C PRO A 43 -11.44 2.35 -14.16
N PHE A 44 -11.83 3.52 -14.68
CA PHE A 44 -12.86 4.37 -14.10
C PHE A 44 -14.22 4.24 -14.79
N ALA A 45 -14.46 3.16 -15.54
CA ALA A 45 -15.75 2.93 -16.17
C ALA A 45 -16.86 2.70 -15.13
N GLY A 46 -18.04 3.25 -15.43
CA GLY A 46 -19.25 3.06 -14.63
C GLY A 46 -19.49 4.14 -13.58
N ASP A 47 -20.62 3.98 -12.90
CA ASP A 47 -21.03 4.84 -11.79
C ASP A 47 -20.74 4.15 -10.46
N TYR A 48 -20.51 4.95 -9.43
CA TYR A 48 -20.19 4.49 -8.10
C TYR A 48 -20.96 5.29 -7.06
N PHE A 49 -21.53 4.58 -6.08
CA PHE A 49 -22.27 5.17 -4.98
C PHE A 49 -21.32 5.38 -3.80
N TRP A 50 -21.03 6.64 -3.46
CA TRP A 50 -20.14 6.97 -2.34
C TRP A 50 -20.88 7.57 -1.15
N LEU A 51 -21.65 8.64 -1.37
CA LEU A 51 -22.31 9.39 -0.31
C LEU A 51 -23.82 9.49 -0.55
N GLU A 52 -24.22 10.27 -1.55
CA GLU A 52 -25.62 10.69 -1.70
C GLU A 52 -26.30 10.03 -2.90
N GLU A 53 -25.63 10.04 -4.06
CA GLU A 53 -26.16 9.51 -5.31
C GLU A 53 -25.06 8.79 -6.11
N PRO A 54 -25.42 7.87 -7.01
CA PRO A 54 -24.47 7.30 -7.96
C PRO A 54 -23.92 8.39 -8.87
N GLN A 55 -22.60 8.48 -8.98
CA GLN A 55 -21.92 9.41 -9.87
C GLN A 55 -20.87 8.68 -10.71
N PRO A 56 -20.47 9.23 -11.88
CA PRO A 56 -19.38 8.65 -12.66
C PRO A 56 -18.14 8.45 -11.81
N LEU A 57 -17.59 7.23 -11.80
CA LEU A 57 -16.48 6.86 -10.91
C LEU A 57 -15.26 7.77 -11.10
N ALA A 58 -15.03 8.25 -12.33
CA ALA A 58 -13.99 9.23 -12.66
C ALA A 58 -14.16 10.60 -11.97
N LYS A 59 -15.37 10.95 -11.50
CA LYS A 59 -15.65 12.15 -10.71
C LYS A 59 -15.58 11.89 -9.20
N VAL A 60 -15.85 10.66 -8.78
CA VAL A 60 -15.80 10.26 -7.37
C VAL A 60 -14.36 10.05 -6.90
N THR A 61 -13.54 9.39 -7.72
CA THR A 61 -12.15 9.10 -7.36
C THR A 61 -11.28 10.35 -7.46
N THR A 62 -10.46 10.57 -6.43
CA THR A 62 -9.45 11.65 -6.39
C THR A 62 -8.04 11.13 -6.71
N ASN A 63 -7.88 9.83 -6.94
CA ASN A 63 -6.59 9.16 -7.07
C ASN A 63 -6.38 8.57 -8.47
N PRO A 64 -5.18 8.71 -9.06
CA PRO A 64 -4.80 7.94 -10.25
C PRO A 64 -4.86 6.43 -9.99
N PRO A 65 -5.11 5.59 -11.02
CA PRO A 65 -5.43 4.17 -10.83
C PRO A 65 -4.20 3.29 -10.56
N LEU A 66 -3.00 3.86 -10.35
CA LEU A 66 -1.76 3.08 -10.25
C LEU A 66 -1.82 2.03 -9.13
N VAL A 67 -2.37 2.40 -7.97
CA VAL A 67 -2.54 1.48 -6.85
C VAL A 67 -3.55 0.37 -7.20
N SER A 68 -4.64 0.73 -7.87
CA SER A 68 -5.62 -0.26 -8.32
C SER A 68 -5.03 -1.24 -9.34
N TYR A 69 -4.17 -0.77 -10.25
CA TYR A 69 -3.41 -1.64 -11.16
C TYR A 69 -2.45 -2.56 -10.40
N TRP A 70 -1.79 -2.05 -9.37
CA TRP A 70 -0.92 -2.88 -8.52
C TRP A 70 -1.72 -3.99 -7.85
N LEU A 71 -2.91 -3.68 -7.32
CA LEU A 71 -3.73 -4.63 -6.57
C LEU A 71 -4.48 -5.64 -7.45
N ALA A 72 -4.85 -5.27 -8.67
CA ALA A 72 -5.59 -6.12 -9.60
C ALA A 72 -5.02 -7.56 -9.74
N PRO A 73 -3.72 -7.79 -10.01
CA PRO A 73 -3.18 -9.15 -10.12
C PRO A 73 -3.29 -9.94 -8.81
N PHE A 74 -3.15 -9.31 -7.64
CA PHE A 74 -3.30 -9.99 -6.35
C PHE A 74 -4.76 -10.36 -6.07
N ILE A 75 -5.70 -9.52 -6.49
CA ILE A 75 -7.14 -9.82 -6.45
C ILE A 75 -7.46 -10.98 -7.41
N ALA A 76 -6.87 -11.02 -8.60
CA ALA A 76 -7.10 -12.09 -9.56
C ALA A 76 -6.69 -13.48 -9.02
N ILE A 77 -5.57 -13.55 -8.28
CA ILE A 77 -5.05 -14.82 -7.76
C ILE A 77 -5.64 -15.22 -6.40
N GLY A 78 -5.98 -14.25 -5.55
CA GLY A 78 -6.29 -14.51 -4.14
C GLY A 78 -7.54 -13.81 -3.62
N GLY A 79 -8.30 -13.15 -4.50
CA GLY A 79 -9.48 -12.37 -4.16
C GLY A 79 -9.17 -11.17 -3.26
N TYR A 80 -10.17 -10.72 -2.52
CA TYR A 80 -10.08 -9.54 -1.66
C TYR A 80 -9.57 -9.86 -0.24
N ARG A 81 -8.65 -10.82 -0.11
CA ARG A 81 -8.09 -11.19 1.21
C ARG A 81 -7.19 -10.06 1.69
N GLU A 82 -7.62 -9.35 2.73
CA GLU A 82 -6.99 -8.12 3.21
C GLU A 82 -5.49 -8.29 3.49
N TRP A 83 -5.11 -9.36 4.18
CA TRP A 83 -3.70 -9.64 4.47
C TRP A 83 -2.86 -9.82 3.20
N LEU A 84 -3.43 -10.38 2.12
CA LEU A 84 -2.73 -10.57 0.85
C LEU A 84 -2.54 -9.22 0.17
N LEU A 85 -3.58 -8.38 0.16
CA LEU A 85 -3.51 -7.04 -0.40
C LEU A 85 -2.51 -6.16 0.35
N HIS A 86 -2.48 -6.22 1.69
CA HIS A 86 -1.47 -5.54 2.51
C HIS A 86 -0.07 -6.09 2.29
N LEU A 87 0.10 -7.41 2.27
CA LEU A 87 1.40 -8.04 2.04
C LEU A 87 1.95 -7.70 0.65
N SER A 88 1.08 -7.49 -0.35
CA SER A 88 1.49 -7.08 -1.69
C SER A 88 2.29 -5.77 -1.72
N PHE A 89 2.16 -4.91 -0.69
CA PHE A 89 2.93 -3.66 -0.59
C PHE A 89 4.29 -3.81 0.09
N ALA A 90 4.63 -5.00 0.61
CA ALA A 90 5.93 -5.24 1.23
C ALA A 90 7.14 -4.85 0.35
N PRO A 91 7.12 -5.01 -1.00
CA PRO A 91 8.19 -4.50 -1.85
C PRO A 91 8.41 -2.99 -1.74
N PHE A 92 7.34 -2.18 -1.64
CA PHE A 92 7.48 -0.72 -1.49
C PHE A 92 8.03 -0.34 -0.13
N VAL A 93 7.65 -1.07 0.93
CA VAL A 93 8.24 -0.90 2.26
C VAL A 93 9.73 -1.24 2.23
N ALA A 94 10.13 -2.33 1.56
CA ALA A 94 11.54 -2.68 1.40
C ALA A 94 12.33 -1.62 0.62
N LEU A 95 11.74 -1.06 -0.45
CA LEU A 95 12.33 0.04 -1.21
C LEU A 95 12.46 1.32 -0.37
N LEU A 96 11.47 1.63 0.47
CA LEU A 96 11.52 2.75 1.41
C LEU A 96 12.65 2.58 2.43
N VAL A 97 12.77 1.39 3.02
CA VAL A 97 13.86 1.04 3.94
C VAL A 97 15.22 1.21 3.26
N TRP A 98 15.38 0.64 2.07
CA TRP A 98 16.63 0.72 1.33
C TRP A 98 16.97 2.16 0.92
N GLY A 99 15.99 2.89 0.39
CA GLY A 99 16.14 4.28 0.00
C GLY A 99 16.54 5.17 1.18
N MET A 100 15.85 5.03 2.31
CA MET A 100 16.12 5.80 3.52
C MET A 100 17.50 5.46 4.09
N TYR A 101 17.86 4.18 4.12
CA TYR A 101 19.21 3.76 4.53
C TYR A 101 20.29 4.43 3.67
N ARG A 102 20.14 4.36 2.33
CA ARG A 102 21.12 4.90 1.38
C ARG A 102 21.21 6.42 1.47
N LEU A 103 20.06 7.09 1.63
CA LEU A 103 19.98 8.53 1.74
C LEU A 103 20.67 9.01 3.03
N THR A 104 20.34 8.40 4.17
CA THR A 104 20.96 8.75 5.45
C THR A 104 22.45 8.43 5.46
N ALA A 105 22.86 7.27 4.95
CA ALA A 105 24.28 6.91 4.85
C ALA A 105 25.06 7.93 4.00
N ARG A 106 24.46 8.42 2.90
CA ARG A 106 25.08 9.39 2.00
C ARG A 106 25.31 10.75 2.65
N PHE A 107 24.33 11.24 3.43
CA PHE A 107 24.35 12.62 3.94
C PHE A 107 24.80 12.74 5.40
N LEU A 108 24.56 11.72 6.23
CA LEU A 108 24.90 11.73 7.66
C LEU A 108 25.97 10.68 8.03
N GLY A 109 26.29 9.75 7.13
CA GLY A 109 27.29 8.70 7.34
C GLY A 109 26.69 7.37 7.81
N GLN A 110 27.47 6.29 7.67
CA GLN A 110 27.02 4.91 7.90
C GLN A 110 26.49 4.66 9.32
N ALA A 111 27.04 5.35 10.33
CA ALA A 111 26.64 5.22 11.72
C ALA A 111 25.16 5.63 11.96
N TRP A 112 24.64 6.52 11.10
CA TRP A 112 23.28 7.07 11.21
C TRP A 112 22.26 6.35 10.32
N ALA A 113 22.70 5.49 9.40
CA ALA A 113 21.84 4.92 8.36
C ALA A 113 20.58 4.22 8.93
N TRP A 114 20.76 3.40 9.97
CA TRP A 114 19.63 2.70 10.62
C TRP A 114 18.74 3.60 11.46
N TRP A 115 19.24 4.74 11.95
CA TRP A 115 18.40 5.75 12.60
C TRP A 115 17.44 6.38 11.61
N GLY A 116 17.90 6.68 10.39
CA GLY A 116 17.03 7.17 9.32
C GLY A 116 15.92 6.19 8.97
N VAL A 117 16.24 4.89 8.89
CA VAL A 117 15.23 3.84 8.68
C VAL A 117 14.21 3.80 9.82
N GLY A 118 14.67 3.88 11.09
CA GLY A 118 13.79 3.87 12.25
C GLY A 118 12.77 4.99 12.27
N TRP A 119 13.18 6.21 11.90
CA TRP A 119 12.29 7.38 11.83
C TRP A 119 11.10 7.25 10.88
N VAL A 120 11.18 6.36 9.89
CA VAL A 120 10.12 6.20 8.87
C VAL A 120 9.26 4.97 9.15
N LEU A 121 9.78 4.00 9.91
CA LEU A 121 9.08 2.75 10.20
C LEU A 121 8.40 2.70 11.58
N LEU A 122 8.81 3.54 12.52
CA LEU A 122 8.33 3.60 13.90
C LEU A 122 7.78 5.00 14.19
#